data_AF-A0A3B9H5P3-F1
#
_entry.id   AF-A0A3B9H5P3-F1
#
_cell.length_a   1.000
_cell.length_b   1.000
_cell.length_c   1.000
_cell.angle_alpha   90.00
_cell.angle_beta   90.00
_cell.angle_gamma   90.00
#
_symmetry.space_group_name_H-M   'P 1'
#
loop_
_entity.id
_entity.type
_entity.pdbx_description
1 polymer ?
#
loop_
_entity_poly.entity_id
_entity_poly.type
_entity_poly.pdbx_seq_one_letter_code
_entity_poly.pdbx_strand_id
1 'polypeptide(L)' 'MKIFVLSRNSALYSTKRIVEAARERGHIVRVLDHLHCNLVIEKEKPQVIYHGEQVEMPDAIIPRVGSSV' A
#
# COMPACT_ATOMS: atom_id res chain seq x y z
N MET A 1 1.15 14.43 -0.67
CA MET A 1 0.38 13.32 -1.28
C MET A 1 0.35 12.15 -0.32
N LYS A 2 -0.75 11.38 -0.30
CA LYS A 2 -0.89 10.07 0.34
C LYS A 2 -0.45 9.00 -0.67
N ILE A 3 0.63 8.28 -0.37
CA ILE A 3 1.21 7.25 -1.24
C ILE A 3 1.16 5.91 -0.51
N PHE A 4 0.57 4.90 -1.12
CA PHE A 4 0.58 3.54 -0.58
C PHE A 4 1.55 2.66 -1.35
N VAL A 5 2.41 1.93 -0.63
CA VAL A 5 3.36 0.99 -1.20
C VAL A 5 2.87 -0.42 -0.91
N LEU A 6 2.56 -1.21 -1.96
CA LEU A 6 2.16 -2.61 -1.79
C LEU A 6 3.42 -3.45 -1.66
N SER A 7 3.66 -4.04 -0.49
CA SER A 7 4.82 -4.89 -0.25
C SER A 7 4.61 -5.83 0.93
N ARG A 8 5.05 -7.08 0.79
CA ARG A 8 5.01 -8.11 1.85
C ARG A 8 5.83 -7.76 3.08
N ASN A 9 6.89 -6.97 2.92
CA ASN A 9 7.81 -6.68 4.02
C ASN A 9 8.37 -5.26 3.89
N SER A 10 8.03 -4.42 4.87
CA SER A 10 8.46 -3.03 4.98
C SER A 10 9.95 -2.88 5.28
N ALA A 11 10.60 -3.91 5.82
CA ALA A 11 12.04 -3.92 6.13
C ALA A 11 12.93 -4.22 4.93
N LEU A 12 12.37 -4.63 3.78
CA LEU A 12 13.15 -4.83 2.56
C LEU A 12 13.79 -3.51 2.12
N TYR A 13 15.06 -3.57 1.71
CA TYR A 13 15.84 -2.38 1.35
C TYR A 13 15.10 -1.46 0.36
N SER A 14 14.56 -2.01 -0.72
CA SER A 14 13.84 -1.23 -1.73
C SER A 14 12.59 -0.55 -1.18
N THR A 15 11.77 -1.29 -0.41
CA THR A 15 10.56 -0.73 0.24
C THR A 15 10.94 0.38 1.21
N LYS A 16 11.99 0.16 2.02
CA LYS A 16 12.51 1.16 2.96
C LYS A 16 12.98 2.43 2.25
N ARG A 17 13.78 2.30 1.18
CA ARG A 17 14.27 3.45 0.39
C ARG A 17 13.14 4.25 -0.26
N ILE A 18 12.09 3.58 -0.75
CA ILE A 18 10.90 4.25 -1.29
C ILE A 18 10.21 5.08 -0.20
N VAL A 19 10.00 4.49 0.98
CA VAL A 19 9.36 5.17 2.12
C VAL A 19 10.19 6.37 2.59
N GLU A 20 11.50 6.21 2.73
CA GLU A 20 12.43 7.28 3.10
C GLU A 20 12.38 8.44 2.08
N ALA A 21 12.56 8.14 0.79
CA ALA A 21 12.60 9.16 -0.27
C ALA A 21 11.27 9.91 -0.43
N ALA A 22 10.14 9.24 -0.19
CA ALA A 22 8.83 9.88 -0.24
C ALA A 22 8.55 10.73 1.02
N ARG A 23 9.00 10.28 2.21
CA ARG A 23 8.93 11.10 3.43
C ARG A 23 9.82 12.35 3.36
N GLU A 24 11.03 12.22 2.81
CA GLU A 24 11.95 13.35 2.57
C GLU A 24 11.32 14.43 1.67
N ARG A 25 10.41 14.03 0.76
CA ARG A 25 9.64 14.93 -0.12
C ARG A 25 8.34 15.44 0.52
N GLY A 26 8.11 15.19 1.80
CA GLY A 26 6.92 15.63 2.54
C GLY A 26 5.65 14.86 2.17
N HIS A 27 5.76 13.62 1.69
CA HIS A 27 4.60 12.78 1.40
C HIS A 27 4.22 11.90 2.59
N ILE A 28 2.92 11.62 2.75
CA ILE A 28 2.40 10.67 3.71
C ILE A 28 2.46 9.29 3.07
N VAL A 29 3.21 8.37 3.67
CA VAL A 29 3.49 7.06 3.07
C VAL A 29 3.08 5.93 4.00
N ARG A 30 2.32 4.97 3.48
CA ARG A 30 1.93 3.74 4.18
C ARG A 30 2.35 2.53 3.36
N VAL A 31 2.94 1.53 4.02
CA VAL A 31 3.21 0.22 3.40
C VAL A 31 2.05 -0.70 3.75
N LEU A 32 1.49 -1.38 2.74
CA LEU A 32 0.41 -2.34 2.89
C LEU A 32 0.89 -3.70 2.37
N ASP A 33 0.71 -4.75 3.16
CA ASP A 33 0.88 -6.10 2.67
C ASP A 33 -0.36 -6.48 1.84
N HIS A 34 -0.17 -6.60 0.52
CA HIS A 34 -1.26 -6.91 -0.39
C HIS A 34 -1.96 -8.25 -0.11
N LEU A 35 -1.35 -9.20 0.63
CA LEU A 35 -2.03 -10.44 1.02
C LEU A 35 -3.01 -10.26 2.20
N HIS A 36 -2.89 -9.16 2.95
CA HIS A 36 -3.85 -8.80 4.00
C HIS A 36 -4.94 -7.83 3.51
N CYS A 37 -4.92 -7.47 2.22
CA CYS A 37 -5.96 -6.68 1.58
C CYS A 37 -7.12 -7.59 1.15
N ASN A 38 -8.27 -7.46 1.81
CA ASN A 38 -9.50 -8.10 1.40
C ASN A 38 -10.25 -7.20 0.42
N LEU A 39 -10.62 -7.74 -0.74
CA LEU A 39 -11.40 -7.02 -1.73
C LEU A 39 -12.89 -7.29 -1.51
N VAL A 40 -13.66 -6.23 -1.28
CA VAL A 40 -15.12 -6.28 -1.26
C VAL A 40 -15.60 -5.81 -2.63
N ILE A 41 -16.08 -6.74 -3.45
CA ILE A 41 -16.50 -6.48 -4.84
C ILE A 41 -18.03 -6.37 -4.88
N GLU A 42 -18.54 -5.20 -4.52
CA GLU A 42 -19.95 -4.84 -4.71
C GLU A 42 -20.11 -4.01 -5.99
N LYS A 43 -21.27 -4.12 -6.65
CA LYS A 43 -21.52 -3.54 -7.99
C LYS A 43 -21.21 -2.04 -8.11
N GLU A 44 -21.41 -1.27 -7.05
CA GLU A 44 -21.31 0.20 -7.12
C GLU A 44 -20.16 0.78 -6.28
N LYS A 45 -19.62 0.01 -5.33
CA LYS A 45 -18.64 0.52 -4.37
C LYS A 45 -17.61 -0.56 -4.01
N PRO A 46 -16.68 -0.89 -4.92
CA PRO A 46 -15.59 -1.77 -4.57
C PRO A 46 -14.75 -1.14 -3.47
N GLN A 47 -14.39 -1.93 -2.45
CA GLN A 47 -13.60 -1.47 -1.32
C GLN A 47 -12.45 -2.42 -1.03
N VAL A 48 -11.41 -1.89 -0.42
CA VAL A 48 -10.31 -2.68 0.12
C VAL A 48 -10.34 -2.55 1.63
N ILE A 49 -10.36 -3.67 2.33
CA ILE A 49 -10.30 -3.75 3.79
C ILE A 49 -8.93 -4.30 4.18
N TYR A 50 -8.21 -3.59 5.06
CA TYR A 50 -6.90 -3.99 5.56
C TYR A 50 -6.94 -4.05 7.08
N HIS A 51 -6.74 -5.23 7.66
CA HIS A 51 -6.87 -5.50 9.10
C HIS A 51 -8.17 -4.95 9.73
N GLY A 52 -9.29 -5.11 9.03
CA GLY A 52 -10.61 -4.69 9.52
C GLY A 52 -10.95 -3.21 9.28
N GLU A 53 -9.99 -2.42 8.79
CA GLU A 53 -10.22 -1.01 8.44
C GLU A 53 -10.34 -0.82 6.93
N GLN A 54 -11.26 0.06 6.52
CA GLN A 54 -11.35 0.45 5.12
C GLN A 54 -10.09 1.24 4.72
N VAL A 55 -9.46 0.81 3.62
CA VAL A 55 -8.31 1.50 3.04
C VAL A 55 -8.81 2.75 2.32
N GLU A 56 -8.40 3.92 2.81
CA GLU A 56 -8.65 5.20 2.13
C GLU A 56 -8.00 5.22 0.74
N MET A 57 -8.60 5.93 -0.21
CA MET A 57 -8.01 6.10 -1.55
C MET A 57 -6.73 6.94 -1.45
N PRO A 58 -5.55 6.41 -1.84
CA PRO A 58 -4.32 7.19 -1.92
C PRO A 58 -4.26 7.99 -3.23
N ASP A 59 -3.38 9.00 -3.29
CA ASP A 59 -3.09 9.73 -4.53
C ASP A 59 -2.27 8.87 -5.51
N ALA A 60 -1.46 7.95 -4.97
CA ALA A 60 -0.64 7.05 -5.77
C ALA A 60 -0.41 5.70 -5.08
N ILE A 61 -0.25 4.65 -5.89
CA ILE A 61 0.11 3.30 -5.45
C ILE A 61 1.43 2.89 -6.10
N ILE A 62 2.38 2.39 -5.31
CA ILE A 62 3.63 1.80 -5.79
C ILE A 62 3.56 0.28 -5.58
N PRO A 63 3.33 -0.52 -6.62
CA PRO A 63 3.26 -1.98 -6.50
C PRO A 63 4.66 -2.58 -6.41
N ARG A 64 4.99 -3.20 -5.26
CA ARG A 64 6.23 -3.95 -5.03
C ARG A 64 5.91 -5.42 -4.73
N VAL A 65 5.22 -6.05 -5.68
CA VAL A 65 4.78 -7.45 -5.65
C VAL A 65 5.91 -8.36 -6.16
N GLY A 66 6.23 -9.41 -5.41
CA GLY A 66 7.24 -10.41 -5.82
C GLY A 66 6.67 -11.41 -6.84
N SER A 67 7.53 -12.16 -7.52
CA SER A 67 7.10 -13.18 -8.49
C SER A 67 6.60 -14.49 -7.85
N SER A 68 6.80 -14.65 -6.53
CA SER A 68 6.52 -15.88 -5.78
C SER A 68 5.37 -15.72 -4.77
N VAL A 69 4.54 -14.70 -4.97
CA VAL A 69 3.33 -14.40 -4.19
C VAL A 69 2.10 -14.42 -5.07
#